data_AF-A0A2U1B5W7-F1
#
_entry.id   AF-A0A2U1B5W7-F1
#
_cell.length_a   1.000
_cell.length_b   1.000
_cell.length_c   1.000
_cell.angle_alpha   90.00
_cell.angle_beta   90.00
_cell.angle_gamma   90.00
#
_symmetry.space_group_name_H-M   'P 1'
#
loop_
_entity.id
_entity.type
_entity.pdbx_description
1 polymer ?
#
loop_
_entity_poly.entity_id
_entity_poly.type
_entity_poly.pdbx_seq_one_letter_code
_entity_poly.pdbx_strand_id
1 'polypeptide(L)'
;MNFDQRPLRREEPSLIADVRHQLISFIRSFTLLLYIAMGMAVVGVAMKFLGLTGGSFVFVFAMAVLMLLLLVQVGLSFFYIVSNVWLALLGAFCSFSLVTGLLALIFRYQNWFGWQVIFYAVIPLYILVGVLLFLYLKRFQKLHEPLRNFFYGNLVIPFVFLLLLGIVAFVSSADRFNQEEDPVLQESPIPIDGAAAEDTTGLWRAY
;
A
#
# COMPACT_ATOMS: atom_id res chain seq x y z
N MET A 1 -48.67 48.86 0.76
CA MET A 1 -47.79 47.89 1.44
C MET A 1 -46.74 47.45 0.43
N ASN A 2 -45.51 47.96 0.54
CA ASN A 2 -44.38 47.54 -0.30
C ASN A 2 -43.77 46.27 0.31
N PHE A 3 -43.72 45.20 -0.47
CA PHE A 3 -42.94 44.03 -0.16
C PHE A 3 -41.51 44.26 -0.65
N ASP A 4 -40.61 44.63 0.26
CA ASP A 4 -39.17 44.57 0.03
C ASP A 4 -38.73 43.11 -0.10
N GLN A 5 -38.78 42.58 -1.32
CA GLN A 5 -38.08 41.35 -1.66
C GLN A 5 -36.60 41.69 -1.86
N ARG A 6 -35.82 41.61 -0.78
CA ARG A 6 -34.36 41.58 -0.90
C ARG A 6 -33.96 40.33 -1.71
N PRO A 7 -33.15 40.45 -2.78
CA PRO A 7 -32.63 39.28 -3.44
C PRO A 7 -31.65 38.58 -2.49
N LEU A 8 -31.87 37.28 -2.27
CA LEU A 8 -30.90 36.36 -1.68
C LEU A 8 -29.64 36.43 -2.54
N ARG A 9 -28.63 37.16 -2.05
CA ARG A 9 -27.29 37.19 -2.61
C ARG A 9 -26.78 35.75 -2.58
N ARG A 10 -26.86 35.04 -3.71
CA ARG A 10 -26.13 33.80 -3.93
C ARG A 10 -24.66 34.16 -3.78
N GLU A 11 -24.08 33.83 -2.64
CA GLU A 11 -22.63 33.81 -2.49
C GLU A 11 -22.11 32.84 -3.54
N GLU A 12 -21.39 33.36 -4.54
CA GLU A 12 -20.69 32.53 -5.50
C GLU A 12 -19.79 31.57 -4.69
N PRO A 13 -19.87 30.25 -4.92
CA PRO A 13 -18.96 29.33 -4.28
C PRO A 13 -17.54 29.76 -4.67
N SER A 14 -16.79 30.24 -3.68
CA SER A 14 -15.40 30.62 -3.91
C SER A 14 -14.66 29.42 -4.51
N LEU A 15 -13.84 29.66 -5.53
CA LEU A 15 -13.06 28.63 -6.25
C LEU A 15 -12.27 27.70 -5.29
N ILE A 16 -11.93 28.22 -4.11
CA ILE A 16 -11.29 27.51 -2.99
C ILE A 16 -12.21 26.45 -2.36
N ALA A 17 -13.51 26.73 -2.22
CA ALA A 17 -14.49 25.81 -1.67
C ALA A 17 -14.74 24.61 -2.60
N ASP A 18 -14.82 24.85 -3.91
CA ASP A 18 -15.01 23.80 -4.93
C ASP A 18 -13.78 22.89 -5.03
N VAL A 19 -12.58 23.46 -5.08
CA VAL A 19 -11.32 22.69 -5.05
C VAL A 19 -11.22 21.86 -3.78
N ARG A 20 -11.57 22.42 -2.61
CA ARG A 20 -11.57 21.69 -1.34
C ARG A 20 -12.56 20.52 -1.35
N HIS A 21 -13.74 20.70 -1.94
CA HIS A 21 -14.76 19.66 -2.03
C HIS A 21 -14.32 18.50 -2.95
N GLN A 22 -13.78 18.83 -4.14
CA GLN A 22 -13.23 17.84 -5.07
C GLN A 22 -12.10 17.04 -4.43
N LEU A 23 -11.21 17.70 -3.68
CA LEU A 23 -10.09 17.07 -3.00
C LEU A 23 -10.54 16.10 -1.90
N ILE A 24 -11.54 16.48 -1.09
CA ILE A 24 -12.12 15.60 -0.06
C ILE A 24 -12.79 14.38 -0.71
N SER A 25 -13.53 14.60 -1.80
CA SER A 25 -14.16 13.52 -2.56
C SER A 25 -13.12 12.55 -3.12
N PHE A 26 -12.04 13.07 -3.70
CA PHE A 26 -10.95 12.27 -4.22
C PHE A 26 -10.30 11.40 -3.13
N ILE A 27 -10.03 11.97 -1.95
CA ILE A 27 -9.45 11.20 -0.83
C ILE A 27 -10.40 10.10 -0.38
N ARG A 28 -11.69 10.37 -0.29
CA ARG A 28 -12.67 9.36 0.09
C ARG A 28 -12.69 8.20 -0.91
N SER A 29 -12.68 8.50 -2.20
CA SER A 29 -12.60 7.49 -3.25
C SER A 29 -11.28 6.71 -3.20
N PHE A 30 -10.17 7.41 -2.95
CA PHE A 30 -8.85 6.80 -2.80
C PHE A 30 -8.79 5.85 -1.60
N THR A 31 -9.26 6.27 -0.42
CA THR A 31 -9.34 5.41 0.78
C THR A 31 -10.20 4.18 0.54
N LEU A 32 -11.33 4.35 -0.15
CA LEU A 32 -12.20 3.22 -0.50
C LEU A 32 -11.48 2.23 -1.42
N LEU A 33 -10.77 2.72 -2.42
CA LEU A 33 -10.03 1.88 -3.37
C LEU A 33 -8.86 1.15 -2.67
N LEU A 34 -8.21 1.82 -1.71
CA LEU A 34 -7.19 1.22 -0.85
C LEU A 34 -7.78 0.07 -0.01
N TYR A 35 -8.96 0.24 0.59
CA TYR A 35 -9.63 -0.83 1.34
C TYR A 35 -10.11 -1.98 0.47
N ILE A 36 -10.58 -1.71 -0.75
CA ILE A 36 -10.90 -2.77 -1.71
C ILE A 36 -9.65 -3.60 -2.00
N ALA A 37 -8.51 -2.96 -2.27
CA ALA A 37 -7.27 -3.67 -2.55
C ALA A 37 -6.76 -4.47 -1.34
N MET A 38 -6.90 -3.94 -0.11
CA MET A 38 -6.64 -4.70 1.12
C MET A 38 -7.56 -5.92 1.25
N GLY A 39 -8.86 -5.74 0.97
CA GLY A 39 -9.83 -6.83 0.96
C GLY A 39 -9.48 -7.91 -0.06
N MET A 40 -9.07 -7.53 -1.27
CA MET A 40 -8.61 -8.46 -2.29
C MET A 40 -7.35 -9.21 -1.86
N ALA A 41 -6.41 -8.56 -1.16
CA ALA A 41 -5.24 -9.24 -0.61
C ALA A 41 -5.64 -10.29 0.44
N VAL A 42 -6.60 -9.98 1.32
CA VAL A 42 -7.16 -10.97 2.28
C VAL A 42 -7.83 -12.13 1.55
N VAL A 43 -8.63 -11.84 0.53
CA VAL A 43 -9.28 -12.88 -0.30
C VAL A 43 -8.23 -13.76 -0.97
N GLY A 44 -7.17 -13.19 -1.56
CA GLY A 44 -6.07 -13.94 -2.15
C GLY A 44 -5.37 -14.87 -1.14
N VAL A 45 -5.11 -14.37 0.08
CA VAL A 45 -4.57 -15.17 1.18
C VAL A 45 -5.52 -16.30 1.57
N ALA A 46 -6.82 -16.01 1.73
CA ALA A 46 -7.83 -16.98 2.11
C ALA A 46 -8.01 -18.07 1.04
N MET A 47 -8.11 -17.69 -0.24
CA MET A 47 -8.16 -18.61 -1.37
C MET A 47 -6.97 -19.56 -1.36
N LYS A 48 -5.78 -19.01 -1.08
CA LYS A 48 -4.56 -19.79 -1.00
C LYS A 48 -4.54 -20.77 0.18
N PHE A 49 -5.04 -20.37 1.35
CA PHE A 49 -5.19 -21.30 2.48
C PHE A 49 -6.26 -22.39 2.24
N LEU A 50 -7.21 -22.16 1.34
CA LEU A 50 -8.26 -23.10 0.97
C LEU A 50 -7.89 -24.00 -0.23
N GLY A 51 -6.70 -23.84 -0.80
CA GLY A 51 -6.26 -24.60 -1.99
C GLY A 51 -7.00 -24.24 -3.28
N LEU A 52 -7.52 -23.01 -3.38
CA LEU A 52 -8.22 -22.54 -4.57
C LEU A 52 -7.23 -22.04 -5.63
N THR A 53 -7.30 -22.62 -6.83
CA THR A 53 -6.49 -22.27 -7.99
C THR A 53 -6.56 -20.75 -8.26
N GLY A 54 -5.41 -20.12 -8.50
CA GLY A 54 -5.33 -18.67 -8.76
C GLY A 54 -5.25 -17.76 -7.52
N GLY A 55 -5.38 -18.28 -6.29
CA GLY A 55 -5.22 -17.47 -5.06
C GLY A 55 -3.89 -16.71 -5.00
N SER A 56 -2.82 -17.35 -5.50
CA SER A 56 -1.49 -16.77 -5.70
C SER A 56 -1.49 -15.51 -6.56
N PHE A 57 -2.17 -15.57 -7.71
CA PHE A 57 -2.25 -14.46 -8.65
C PHE A 57 -3.04 -13.29 -8.07
N VAL A 58 -4.21 -13.58 -7.48
CA VAL A 58 -5.06 -12.56 -6.84
C VAL A 58 -4.30 -11.83 -5.74
N PHE A 59 -3.54 -12.57 -4.92
CA PHE A 59 -2.72 -11.98 -3.86
C PHE A 59 -1.64 -11.05 -4.41
N VAL A 60 -0.80 -11.52 -5.35
CA VAL A 60 0.28 -10.71 -5.92
C VAL A 60 -0.26 -9.49 -6.65
N PHE A 61 -1.35 -9.64 -7.41
CA PHE A 61 -2.02 -8.54 -8.09
C PHE A 61 -2.54 -7.48 -7.10
N ALA A 62 -3.24 -7.91 -6.03
CA ALA A 62 -3.74 -7.00 -5.01
C ALA A 62 -2.59 -6.24 -4.31
N MET A 63 -1.48 -6.92 -4.03
CA MET A 63 -0.29 -6.32 -3.43
C MET A 63 0.37 -5.29 -4.36
N ALA A 64 0.42 -5.57 -5.67
CA ALA A 64 0.92 -4.64 -6.68
C ALA A 64 0.04 -3.38 -6.78
N VAL A 65 -1.29 -3.55 -6.78
CA VAL A 65 -2.25 -2.43 -6.75
C VAL A 65 -2.07 -1.61 -5.46
N LEU A 66 -1.93 -2.26 -4.30
CA LEU A 66 -1.67 -1.57 -3.03
C LEU A 66 -0.38 -0.75 -3.07
N MET A 67 0.70 -1.30 -3.62
CA MET A 67 1.96 -0.54 -3.77
C MET A 67 1.76 0.71 -4.63
N LEU A 68 1.07 0.59 -5.77
CA LEU A 68 0.80 1.72 -6.64
C LEU A 68 -0.03 2.80 -5.95
N LEU A 69 -1.06 2.40 -5.21
CA LEU A 69 -1.87 3.34 -4.42
C LEU A 69 -1.03 4.02 -3.35
N LEU A 70 -0.21 3.29 -2.61
CA LEU A 70 0.63 3.86 -1.56
C LEU A 70 1.72 4.78 -2.13
N LEU A 71 2.24 4.51 -3.33
CA LEU A 71 3.12 5.43 -4.06
C LEU A 71 2.38 6.74 -4.40
N VAL A 72 1.14 6.66 -4.89
CA VAL A 72 0.29 7.84 -5.10
C VAL A 72 0.06 8.56 -3.76
N GLN A 73 -0.13 7.83 -2.67
CA GLN A 73 -0.31 8.39 -1.32
C GLN A 73 0.91 9.17 -0.83
N VAL A 74 2.13 8.78 -1.20
CA VAL A 74 3.34 9.58 -0.93
C VAL A 74 3.19 10.97 -1.54
N GLY A 75 2.77 11.07 -2.81
CA GLY A 75 2.52 12.34 -3.47
C GLY A 75 1.38 13.12 -2.81
N LEU A 76 0.24 12.47 -2.56
CA LEU A 76 -0.93 13.09 -1.95
C LEU A 76 -0.64 13.63 -0.54
N SER A 77 0.25 12.99 0.22
CA SER A 77 0.62 13.43 1.56
C SER A 77 1.22 14.85 1.55
N PHE A 78 1.96 15.22 0.50
CA PHE A 78 2.52 16.57 0.35
C PHE A 78 1.50 17.59 -0.19
N PHE A 79 0.65 17.19 -1.15
CA PHE A 79 -0.33 18.10 -1.75
C PHE A 79 -1.54 18.39 -0.85
N TYR A 80 -1.97 17.43 -0.04
CA TYR A 80 -3.17 17.58 0.79
C TYR A 80 -2.91 18.29 2.12
N ILE A 81 -1.72 18.06 2.70
CA ILE A 81 -1.42 18.46 4.08
C ILE A 81 -0.50 19.68 4.09
N VAL A 82 -0.81 20.66 3.23
CA VAL A 82 -0.09 21.95 3.18
C VAL A 82 -0.13 22.66 4.53
N SER A 83 -1.20 22.45 5.31
CA SER A 83 -1.39 23.05 6.62
C SER A 83 -0.57 22.40 7.75
N ASN A 84 -0.01 21.20 7.56
CA ASN A 84 0.75 20.50 8.60
C ASN A 84 1.86 19.63 8.01
N VAL A 85 3.02 20.25 7.78
CA VAL A 85 4.22 19.61 7.22
C VAL A 85 4.62 18.33 7.97
N TRP A 86 4.43 18.29 9.29
CA TRP A 86 4.75 17.09 10.08
C TRP A 86 3.87 15.90 9.72
N LEU A 87 2.58 16.11 9.51
CA LEU A 87 1.66 15.06 9.09
C LEU A 87 1.87 14.67 7.63
N ALA A 88 2.23 15.63 6.76
CA ALA A 88 2.63 15.35 5.38
C ALA A 88 3.84 14.41 5.33
N LEU A 89 4.89 14.75 6.09
CA LEU A 89 6.12 13.96 6.16
C LEU A 89 5.86 12.59 6.77
N LEU A 90 5.07 12.52 7.84
CA LEU A 90 4.65 11.26 8.44
C LEU A 90 3.86 10.39 7.46
N GLY A 91 2.94 11.00 6.70
CA GLY A 91 2.17 10.33 5.67
C GLY A 91 3.03 9.75 4.56
N ALA A 92 3.96 10.53 4.04
CA ALA A 92 4.91 10.10 3.02
C ALA A 92 5.83 8.98 3.52
N PHE A 93 6.41 9.15 4.71
CA PHE A 93 7.34 8.18 5.29
C PHE A 93 6.65 6.86 5.65
N CYS A 94 5.43 6.94 6.21
CA CYS A 94 4.60 5.77 6.46
C CYS A 94 4.26 5.05 5.15
N SER A 95 3.74 5.77 4.14
CA SER A 95 3.35 5.17 2.86
C SER A 95 4.55 4.52 2.17
N PHE A 96 5.72 5.16 2.19
CA PHE A 96 6.96 4.60 1.66
C PHE A 96 7.37 3.31 2.39
N SER A 97 7.30 3.30 3.72
CA SER A 97 7.57 2.09 4.50
C SER A 97 6.58 0.97 4.22
N LEU A 98 5.32 1.28 3.91
CA LEU A 98 4.32 0.29 3.51
C LEU A 98 4.65 -0.28 2.12
N VAL A 99 5.04 0.57 1.16
CA VAL A 99 5.48 0.11 -0.18
C VAL A 99 6.67 -0.83 -0.07
N THR A 100 7.71 -0.48 0.69
CA THR A 100 8.89 -1.34 0.85
C THR A 100 8.57 -2.62 1.61
N GLY A 101 7.64 -2.58 2.58
CA GLY A 101 7.12 -3.77 3.24
C GLY A 101 6.35 -4.70 2.31
N LEU A 102 5.48 -4.17 1.46
CA LEU A 102 4.77 -4.95 0.44
C LEU A 102 5.77 -5.58 -0.55
N LEU A 103 6.78 -4.83 -0.97
CA LEU A 103 7.83 -5.31 -1.86
C LEU A 103 8.61 -6.49 -1.23
N ALA A 104 8.98 -6.37 0.05
CA ALA A 104 9.63 -7.46 0.79
C ALA A 104 8.76 -8.72 0.85
N LEU A 105 7.45 -8.57 1.06
CA LEU A 105 6.51 -9.68 1.09
C LEU A 105 6.33 -10.34 -0.29
N ILE A 106 6.24 -9.55 -1.36
CA ILE A 106 6.16 -10.07 -2.73
C ILE A 106 7.43 -10.87 -3.07
N PHE A 107 8.61 -10.35 -2.74
CA PHE A 107 9.87 -11.06 -3.03
C PHE A 107 10.04 -12.31 -2.20
N ARG A 108 9.63 -12.28 -0.93
CA ARG A 108 9.55 -13.49 -0.09
C ARG A 108 8.62 -14.52 -0.72
N TYR A 109 7.47 -14.07 -1.22
CA TYR A 109 6.50 -14.93 -1.88
C TYR A 109 7.03 -15.56 -3.18
N GLN A 110 7.71 -14.77 -4.03
CA GLN A 110 8.37 -15.24 -5.25
C GLN A 110 9.66 -16.03 -4.98
N ASN A 111 9.99 -16.28 -3.71
CA ASN A 111 11.19 -17.01 -3.27
C ASN A 111 12.51 -16.42 -3.82
N TRP A 112 12.54 -15.10 -4.04
CA TRP A 112 13.71 -14.42 -4.58
C TRP A 112 14.77 -14.17 -3.50
N PHE A 113 16.00 -14.66 -3.68
CA PHE A 113 17.04 -14.70 -2.64
C PHE A 113 17.29 -13.36 -1.91
N GLY A 114 17.16 -12.22 -2.59
CA GLY A 114 17.34 -10.91 -1.97
C GLY A 114 16.19 -10.44 -1.07
N TRP A 115 15.12 -11.22 -0.89
CA TRP A 115 14.01 -10.87 0.01
C TRP A 115 14.49 -10.67 1.46
N GLN A 116 15.50 -11.41 1.90
CA GLN A 116 16.06 -11.31 3.25
C GLN A 116 16.71 -9.94 3.47
N VAL A 117 17.51 -9.48 2.50
CA VAL A 117 18.20 -8.18 2.57
C VAL A 117 17.18 -7.05 2.67
N ILE A 118 16.16 -7.07 1.80
CA ILE A 118 15.09 -6.08 1.83
C ILE A 118 14.33 -6.16 3.16
N PHE A 119 14.00 -7.36 3.64
CA PHE A 119 13.29 -7.54 4.89
C PHE A 119 14.06 -6.96 6.09
N TYR A 120 15.37 -7.23 6.21
CA TYR A 120 16.21 -6.66 7.27
C TYR A 120 16.38 -5.15 7.16
N ALA A 121 16.34 -4.58 5.96
CA ALA A 121 16.35 -3.13 5.77
C ALA A 121 14.99 -2.49 6.12
N VAL A 122 13.88 -3.19 5.84
CA VAL A 122 12.53 -2.69 6.05
C VAL A 122 12.09 -2.77 7.50
N ILE A 123 12.46 -3.80 8.26
CA ILE A 123 12.09 -3.91 9.68
C ILE A 123 12.41 -2.65 10.50
N PRO A 124 13.66 -2.12 10.52
CA PRO A 124 13.97 -0.94 11.31
C PRO A 124 13.21 0.29 10.82
N LEU A 125 13.01 0.43 9.51
CA LEU A 125 12.17 1.48 8.93
C LEU A 125 10.72 1.37 9.43
N TYR A 126 10.16 0.16 9.43
CA TYR A 126 8.78 -0.11 9.86
C TYR A 126 8.59 0.16 11.35
N ILE A 127 9.56 -0.24 12.18
CA ILE A 127 9.58 0.05 13.62
C ILE A 127 9.64 1.55 13.85
N LEU A 128 10.54 2.25 13.15
CA LEU A 128 10.67 3.71 13.25
C LEU A 128 9.35 4.41 12.89
N VAL A 129 8.70 4.02 11.80
CA VAL A 129 7.38 4.54 11.41
C VAL A 129 6.33 4.26 12.48
N GLY A 130 6.29 3.06 13.04
CA GLY A 130 5.37 2.70 14.12
C GLY A 130 5.55 3.59 15.35
N VAL A 131 6.80 3.85 15.74
CA VAL A 131 7.13 4.78 16.84
C VAL A 131 6.68 6.21 16.50
N LEU A 132 6.92 6.69 15.28
CA LEU A 132 6.51 8.02 14.84
C LEU A 132 4.99 8.18 14.82
N LEU A 133 4.25 7.18 14.32
CA LEU A 133 2.78 7.15 14.35
C LEU A 133 2.26 7.21 15.80
N PHE A 134 2.85 6.42 16.70
CA PHE A 134 2.47 6.40 18.11
C PHE A 134 2.76 7.73 18.82
N LEU A 135 3.95 8.31 18.62
CA LEU A 135 4.31 9.61 19.20
C LEU A 135 3.43 10.73 18.65
N TYR A 136 3.10 10.70 17.36
CA TYR A 136 2.20 11.67 16.75
C TYR A 136 0.80 11.57 17.37
N LEU A 137 0.28 10.35 17.55
CA LEU A 137 -1.01 10.12 18.19
C LEU A 137 -1.04 10.62 19.64
N LYS A 138 0.03 10.37 20.41
CA LYS A 138 0.17 10.85 21.78
C LYS A 138 0.21 12.38 21.87
N ARG A 139 0.90 13.04 20.92
CA ARG A 139 1.08 14.49 20.89
C ARG A 139 -0.15 15.25 20.41
N PHE A 140 -0.88 14.71 19.42
CA PHE A 140 -1.99 15.39 18.75
C PHE A 140 -3.32 14.67 18.96
N GLN A 141 -3.73 14.51 20.22
CA GLN A 141 -4.96 13.80 20.60
C GLN A 141 -6.26 14.40 20.01
N LYS A 142 -6.25 15.68 19.61
CA LYS A 142 -7.40 16.38 19.01
C LYS A 142 -7.10 16.87 17.59
N LEU A 143 -6.99 15.94 16.65
CA LEU A 143 -6.95 16.26 15.21
C LEU A 143 -8.34 16.72 14.74
N HIS A 144 -8.39 17.76 13.90
CA HIS A 144 -9.62 18.14 13.19
C HIS A 144 -10.12 16.99 12.31
N GLU A 145 -11.44 16.83 12.18
CA GLU A 145 -12.08 15.67 11.52
C GLU A 145 -11.48 15.24 10.16
N PRO A 146 -11.20 16.13 9.19
CA PRO A 146 -10.63 15.69 7.91
C PRO A 146 -9.22 15.12 8.04
N LEU A 147 -8.37 15.70 8.90
CA LEU A 147 -7.02 15.21 9.16
C LEU A 147 -7.04 13.90 9.95
N ARG A 148 -8.00 13.76 10.88
CA ARG A 148 -8.18 12.53 11.67
C ARG A 148 -8.54 11.36 10.76
N ASN A 149 -9.49 11.55 9.84
CA ASN A 149 -9.91 10.50 8.92
C ASN A 149 -8.77 10.10 7.98
N PHE A 150 -7.97 11.07 7.50
CA PHE A 150 -6.78 10.77 6.72
C PHE A 150 -5.77 9.93 7.52
N PHE A 151 -5.42 10.38 8.73
CA PHE A 151 -4.44 9.70 9.59
C PHE A 151 -4.84 8.26 9.91
N TYR A 152 -6.05 8.04 10.41
CA TYR A 152 -6.48 6.69 10.78
C TYR A 152 -6.77 5.82 9.55
N GLY A 153 -7.50 6.37 8.57
CA GLY A 153 -7.98 5.61 7.42
C GLY A 153 -6.89 5.24 6.42
N ASN A 154 -5.93 6.15 6.19
CA ASN A 154 -4.92 5.97 5.15
C ASN A 154 -3.53 5.65 5.71
N LEU A 155 -3.25 5.87 6.99
CA LEU A 155 -1.94 5.56 7.59
C LEU A 155 -2.03 4.42 8.60
N VAL A 156 -2.79 4.59 9.69
CA VAL A 156 -2.81 3.62 10.79
C VAL A 156 -3.40 2.28 10.36
N ILE A 157 -4.57 2.28 9.72
CA ILE A 157 -5.24 1.05 9.28
C ILE A 157 -4.37 0.26 8.28
N PRO A 158 -3.84 0.87 7.20
CA PRO A 158 -2.94 0.18 6.28
C PRO A 158 -1.65 -0.32 6.95
N PHE A 159 -1.13 0.42 7.93
CA PHE A 159 0.05 0.02 8.70
C PHE A 159 -0.21 -1.21 9.56
N VAL A 160 -1.32 -1.24 10.29
CA VAL A 160 -1.71 -2.41 11.09
C VAL A 160 -1.98 -3.61 10.19
N PHE A 161 -2.67 -3.40 9.07
CA PHE A 161 -2.94 -4.45 8.11
C PHE A 161 -1.68 -5.12 7.57
N LEU A 162 -0.71 -4.34 7.10
CA LEU A 162 0.52 -4.89 6.55
C LEU A 162 1.38 -5.55 7.63
N LEU A 163 1.33 -5.05 8.86
CA LEU A 163 1.97 -5.71 10.01
C LEU A 163 1.38 -7.11 10.24
N LEU A 164 0.05 -7.23 10.27
CA LEU A 164 -0.64 -8.51 10.43
C LEU A 164 -0.33 -9.45 9.26
N LEU A 165 -0.37 -8.94 8.03
CA LEU A 165 -0.03 -9.71 6.83
C LEU A 165 1.41 -10.22 6.89
N GLY A 166 2.35 -9.39 7.34
CA GLY A 166 3.74 -9.77 7.58
C GLY A 166 3.85 -10.89 8.60
N ILE A 167 3.18 -10.78 9.75
CA ILE A 167 3.17 -11.84 10.76
C ILE A 167 2.65 -13.16 10.17
N VAL A 168 1.53 -13.12 9.43
CA VAL A 168 0.96 -14.31 8.77
C VAL A 168 1.94 -14.93 7.77
N ALA A 169 2.64 -14.11 6.98
CA ALA A 169 3.62 -14.55 6.00
C ALA A 169 4.90 -15.15 6.62
N PHE A 170 5.21 -14.82 7.88
CA PHE A 170 6.35 -15.36 8.62
C PHE A 170 6.01 -16.59 9.46
N VAL A 171 4.80 -16.65 10.02
CA VAL A 171 4.31 -17.82 10.77
C VAL A 171 3.94 -18.97 9.83
N SER A 172 3.45 -18.66 8.63
CA SER A 172 3.19 -19.66 7.60
C SER A 172 4.50 -20.00 6.90
N SER A 173 4.91 -21.28 6.91
CA SER A 173 6.11 -21.72 6.17
C SER A 173 5.98 -21.32 4.70
N ALA A 174 7.00 -20.66 4.15
CA ALA A 174 7.06 -20.27 2.73
C ALA A 174 6.87 -21.48 1.80
N ASP A 175 7.32 -22.66 2.23
CA ASP A 175 7.18 -23.91 1.48
C ASP A 175 5.73 -24.40 1.42
N ARG A 176 4.96 -24.24 2.51
CA ARG A 176 3.52 -24.56 2.51
C ARG A 176 2.69 -23.56 1.74
N PHE A 177 3.18 -22.32 1.62
CA PHE A 177 2.54 -21.32 0.79
C PHE A 177 2.85 -21.63 -0.69
N ASN A 178 4.08 -21.95 -1.07
CA ASN A 178 4.45 -22.12 -2.48
C ASN A 178 4.17 -23.52 -3.06
N GLN A 179 3.65 -24.47 -2.28
CA GLN A 179 3.48 -25.87 -2.70
C GLN A 179 2.30 -26.18 -3.63
N GLU A 180 1.53 -25.19 -4.07
CA GLU A 180 0.58 -25.35 -5.18
C GLU A 180 1.09 -24.55 -6.38
N GLU A 181 2.19 -25.01 -6.95
CA GLU A 181 2.46 -24.76 -8.37
C GLU A 181 1.35 -25.46 -9.16
N ASP A 182 0.57 -24.67 -9.90
CA ASP A 182 -0.39 -25.17 -10.88
C ASP A 182 0.28 -26.28 -11.73
N PRO A 183 -0.26 -27.51 -11.81
CA PRO A 183 0.30 -28.55 -12.67
C PRO A 183 0.33 -28.14 -14.14
N VAL A 184 -0.40 -27.08 -14.52
CA VAL A 184 -0.45 -26.50 -15.86
C VAL A 184 0.82 -25.71 -16.23
N LEU A 185 1.59 -25.19 -15.26
CA LEU A 185 2.88 -24.53 -15.54
C LEU A 185 4.06 -25.50 -15.62
N GLN A 186 3.89 -26.73 -15.11
CA GLN A 186 4.87 -27.81 -15.26
C GLN A 186 4.87 -28.43 -16.67
N GLU A 187 3.78 -28.27 -17.43
CA GLU A 187 3.68 -28.65 -18.84
C GLU A 187 4.05 -27.51 -19.82
N SER A 188 5.02 -26.66 -19.47
CA SER A 188 5.65 -25.82 -20.49
C SER A 188 6.42 -26.74 -21.47
N PRO A 189 6.14 -26.70 -22.79
CA PRO A 189 6.85 -27.52 -23.78
C PRO A 189 8.30 -27.05 -24.01
N ILE A 190 8.75 -26.02 -23.29
CA ILE A 190 10.08 -25.45 -23.42
C ILE A 190 10.93 -26.04 -22.31
N PRO A 191 11.90 -26.93 -22.63
CA PRO A 191 12.83 -27.43 -21.62
C PRO A 191 13.58 -26.25 -21.01
N ILE A 192 13.53 -26.14 -19.68
CA ILE A 192 14.35 -25.21 -18.93
C ILE A 192 15.76 -25.81 -18.92
N ASP A 193 16.53 -25.54 -19.97
CA ASP A 193 17.96 -25.84 -19.99
C ASP A 193 18.65 -24.95 -18.95
N GLY A 194 19.00 -25.54 -17.80
CA GLY A 194 19.76 -24.89 -16.73
C GLY A 194 21.11 -24.31 -17.17
N ALA A 195 21.58 -24.65 -18.37
CA ALA A 195 22.79 -24.08 -18.97
C ALA A 195 22.65 -22.60 -19.38
N ALA A 196 21.44 -22.12 -19.66
CA ALA A 196 21.22 -20.71 -20.05
C ALA A 196 21.20 -19.74 -18.84
N ALA A 197 21.03 -20.25 -17.62
CA ALA A 197 21.00 -19.45 -16.40
C ALA A 197 22.40 -19.25 -15.76
N GLU A 198 23.38 -20.10 -16.08
CA GLU A 198 24.74 -19.99 -15.55
C GLU A 198 25.69 -19.15 -16.43
N ASP A 199 25.36 -18.93 -17.71
CA ASP A 199 26.24 -18.19 -18.62
C ASP A 199 25.86 -16.71 -18.79
N THR A 200 25.85 -15.95 -17.69
CA THR A 200 25.89 -14.47 -17.76
C THR A 200 27.31 -13.92 -17.56
N THR A 201 28.32 -14.79 -17.45
CA THR A 201 29.71 -14.37 -17.22
C THR A 201 30.40 -13.84 -18.48
N GLY A 202 29.87 -14.12 -19.68
CA GLY A 202 30.38 -13.62 -20.96
C GLY A 202 29.96 -12.20 -21.36
N LEU A 203 28.88 -11.65 -20.79
CA LEU A 203 28.27 -10.39 -21.24
C LEU A 203 28.91 -9.11 -20.68
N TRP A 204 29.83 -9.23 -19.71
CA TRP A 204 30.48 -8.09 -19.05
C TRP A 204 31.93 -7.84 -19.49
N ARG A 205 32.43 -8.57 -20.50
CA ARG A 205 33.83 -8.47 -20.98
C ARG A 205 34.03 -7.76 -22.31
N ALA A 206 32.99 -7.16 -22.88
CA ALA A 206 33.14 -6.29 -24.03
C ALA A 206 32.48 -4.95 -23.71
N TYR A 207 33.27 -4.01 -23.17
CA TYR A 207 33.36 -2.58 -23.52
C TYR A 207 34.29 -1.88 -22.53
#